data_AF-D6BIX7-F1
#
_entry.id   AF-D6BIX7-F1
#
_cell.length_a   1.000
_cell.length_b   1.000
_cell.length_c   1.000
_cell.angle_alpha   90.00
_cell.angle_beta   90.00
_cell.angle_gamma   90.00
#
_symmetry.space_group_name_H-M   'P 1'
#
loop_
_entity.id
_entity.type
_entity.pdbx_description
1 polymer ?
#
loop_
_entity_poly.entity_id
_entity_poly.type
_entity_poly.pdbx_seq_one_letter_code
_entity_poly.pdbx_strand_id
1 'polypeptide(L)' 'MGTEYNKLEKELLKFLDISNITFFINAYLALEYIIKTINLLGKIITIPFVFDSTCYCEKWDNTSFL' A
#
# COMPACT_ATOMS: atom_id res chain seq x y z
N MET A 1 -11.12 15.98 -7.27
CA MET A 1 -9.95 15.47 -8.03
C MET A 1 -9.79 16.28 -9.30
N GLY A 2 -8.55 16.61 -9.69
CA GLY A 2 -8.25 17.41 -10.88
C GLY A 2 -8.36 16.62 -12.19
N THR A 3 -8.33 17.31 -13.34
CA THR A 3 -8.40 16.68 -14.68
C THR A 3 -7.26 15.68 -14.91
N GLU A 4 -6.03 16.06 -14.54
CA GLU A 4 -4.85 15.20 -14.67
C GLU A 4 -4.94 13.96 -13.78
N TYR A 5 -5.49 14.11 -12.57
CA TYR A 5 -5.72 13.00 -11.65
C TYR A 5 -6.65 11.97 -12.29
N ASN A 6 -7.80 12.42 -12.80
CA ASN A 6 -8.81 11.52 -13.39
C ASN A 6 -8.30 10.86 -14.68
N LYS A 7 -7.46 11.55 -15.45
CA LYS A 7 -6.85 10.99 -16.66
C LYS A 7 -5.84 9.89 -16.30
N LEU A 8 -4.93 10.18 -15.38
CA LEU A 8 -3.94 9.23 -14.89
C LEU A 8 -4.62 7.99 -14.29
N GLU A 9 -5.67 8.18 -13.50
CA GLU A 9 -6.47 7.10 -12.92
C GLU A 9 -7.01 6.16 -14.00
N LYS A 10 -7.70 6.69 -15.02
CA LYS A 10 -8.28 5.88 -16.11
C LYS A 10 -7.22 5.16 -16.93
N GLU A 11 -6.11 5.83 -17.23
CA GLU A 11 -5.02 5.24 -18.01
C GLU A 11 -4.34 4.10 -17.24
N LEU A 12 -4.12 4.26 -15.93
CA LEU A 12 -3.53 3.21 -15.10
C LEU A 12 -4.47 2.03 -14.85
N LEU A 13 -5.76 2.28 -14.62
CA LEU A 13 -6.76 1.19 -14.50
C LEU A 13 -6.76 0.31 -15.75
N LYS A 14 -6.73 0.93 -16.94
CA LYS A 14 -6.65 0.21 -18.21
C LYS A 14 -5.31 -0.50 -18.43
N PHE A 15 -4.20 0.15 -18.07
CA PHE A 15 -2.86 -0.41 -18.28
C PHE A 15 -2.59 -1.61 -17.37
N LEU A 16 -3.03 -1.54 -16.11
CA LEU A 16 -2.82 -2.60 -15.10
C LEU A 16 -3.90 -3.70 -15.14
N ASP A 17 -4.99 -3.49 -15.88
CA ASP A 17 -6.15 -4.38 -15.95
C ASP A 17 -6.76 -4.68 -14.55
N ILE A 18 -6.98 -3.61 -13.77
CA ILE A 18 -7.58 -3.68 -12.43
C ILE A 18 -8.82 -2.79 -12.33
N SER A 19 -9.74 -3.13 -11.43
CA SER A 19 -11.00 -2.39 -11.28
C SER A 19 -10.86 -1.10 -10.45
N ASN A 20 -9.93 -1.08 -9.48
CA ASN A 20 -9.82 -0.03 -8.48
C ASN A 20 -8.35 0.38 -8.30
N ILE A 21 -8.10 1.67 -8.12
CA ILE A 21 -6.79 2.22 -7.75
C ILE A 21 -6.99 3.32 -6.71
N THR A 22 -6.00 3.53 -5.85
CA THR A 22 -6.00 4.65 -4.90
C THR A 22 -4.59 5.20 -4.84
N PHE A 23 -4.46 6.51 -5.07
CA PHE A 23 -3.17 7.19 -5.06
C PHE A 23 -2.78 7.66 -3.66
N PHE A 24 -1.51 7.46 -3.33
CA PHE A 24 -0.89 7.90 -2.08
C PHE A 24 0.33 8.77 -2.39
N ILE A 25 0.72 9.62 -1.43
CA ILE A 25 1.87 10.53 -1.57
C ILE A 25 3.19 9.74 -1.68
N ASN A 26 3.26 8.56 -1.07
CA ASN A 26 4.40 7.66 -1.14
C ASN A 26 3.97 6.20 -0.84
N ALA A 27 4.89 5.26 -1.05
CA ALA A 27 4.65 3.84 -0.82
C ALA A 27 4.42 3.48 0.66
N TYR A 28 5.07 4.19 1.59
CA TYR A 28 4.92 3.95 3.03
C TYR A 28 3.47 4.16 3.48
N LEU A 29 2.83 5.27 3.07
CA LEU A 29 1.44 5.56 3.38
C LEU A 29 0.46 4.57 2.74
N ALA A 30 0.76 4.10 1.51
CA ALA A 30 -0.05 3.06 0.86
C ALA A 30 -0.04 1.75 1.67
N LEU A 31 1.14 1.36 2.16
CA LEU A 31 1.33 0.14 2.95
C LEU A 31 0.68 0.25 4.34
N GLU A 32 0.78 1.42 4.98
CA GLU A 32 0.11 1.70 6.25
C GLU A 32 -1.40 1.67 6.12
N TYR A 33 -1.92 2.29 5.07
CA TYR A 33 -3.36 2.34 4.83
C TYR A 33 -3.94 0.96 4.60
N ILE A 34 -3.30 0.14 3.76
CA ILE A 34 -3.84 -1.17 3.41
C ILE A 34 -3.83 -2.13 4.61
N ILE A 35 -2.78 -2.11 5.43
CA ILE A 35 -2.71 -2.99 6.61
C ILE A 35 -3.73 -2.57 7.66
N LYS A 36 -3.92 -1.27 7.90
CA LYS A 36 -4.98 -0.76 8.79
C LYS A 36 -6.38 -1.05 8.28
N THR A 37 -6.59 -1.03 6.97
CA THR A 37 -7.91 -1.21 6.35
C THR A 37 -8.32 -2.69 6.29
N ILE A 38 -7.38 -3.60 6.04
CA ILE A 38 -7.66 -5.04 5.95
C ILE A 38 -7.88 -5.67 7.35
N ASN A 39 -7.62 -4.93 8.44
CA ASN A 39 -7.76 -5.40 9.83
C ASN A 39 -7.10 -6.77 10.02
N LEU A 40 -5.89 -6.92 9.48
CA LEU A 40 -5.12 -8.16 9.54
C LEU A 40 -4.79 -8.47 11.00
N LEU A 41 -5.14 -9.68 11.45
CA LEU A 41 -4.76 -10.20 12.76
C LEU A 41 -3.61 -11.19 12.56
N GLY A 42 -2.51 -11.02 13.32
CA GLY A 42 -1.40 -11.99 13.33
C GLY A 42 -0.07 -11.41 12.86
N LYS A 43 0.70 -12.21 12.10
CA LYS A 43 2.06 -11.87 11.64
C LYS A 43 2.10 -11.70 10.14
N ILE A 44 2.83 -10.70 9.66
CA ILE A 44 3.05 -10.46 8.24
C ILE A 44 4.39 -11.08 7.87
N ILE A 45 4.38 -12.01 6.91
CA ILE A 45 5.60 -12.62 6.37
C ILE A 45 6.12 -11.69 5.26
N THR A 46 7.35 -11.20 5.41
CA THR A 46 8.04 -10.41 4.38
C THR A 46 9.36 -11.08 3.97
N ILE A 47 10.06 -10.51 2.99
CA ILE A 47 11.40 -10.96 2.60
C ILE A 47 12.42 -10.03 3.26
N PRO A 48 13.48 -10.54 3.91
CA PRO A 48 14.41 -9.74 4.71
C PRO A 48 15.36 -8.83 3.90
N PHE A 49 15.15 -8.69 2.59
CA PHE A 49 15.98 -7.86 1.71
C PHE A 49 15.12 -6.96 0.82
N VAL A 50 14.38 -6.06 1.46
CA VAL A 50 13.56 -5.03 0.80
C VAL A 50 13.89 -3.68 1.45
N PHE A 51 13.74 -2.60 0.70
CA PHE A 51 14.08 -1.24 1.12
C PHE A 51 13.45 -0.87 2.48
N ASP A 52 14.19 -0.20 3.37
CA ASP A 52 13.80 0.02 4.78
C ASP A 52 12.40 0.57 5.00
N SER A 53 11.83 1.36 4.07
CA SER A 53 10.45 1.87 4.19
C SER A 53 9.38 0.77 4.12
N THR A 54 9.73 -0.43 3.69
CA THR A 54 8.87 -1.63 3.75
C THR A 54 8.99 -2.38 5.09
N CYS A 55 10.12 -2.28 5.79
CA CYS A 55 10.36 -2.91 7.09
C CYS A 55 10.01 -2.02 8.30
N TYR A 56 10.07 -0.68 8.16
CA TYR A 56 9.83 0.25 9.26
C TYR A 56 8.38 0.28 9.79
N CYS A 57 7.52 -0.62 9.31
CA CYS A 57 6.19 -0.91 9.85
C CYS A 57 6.26 -1.68 11.20
N GLU A 58 7.40 -1.64 11.89
CA GLU A 58 7.80 -2.52 13.00
C GLU A 58 6.95 -2.38 14.27
N LYS A 59 6.06 -1.38 14.36
CA LYS A 59 5.12 -1.22 15.47
C LYS A 59 3.77 -0.73 14.99
N TRP A 60 3.00 -1.61 14.36
CA TRP A 60 1.56 -1.41 14.20
C TRP A 60 0.84 -2.31 15.19
N ASP A 61 -0.08 -1.72 15.96
CA ASP A 61 -0.79 -2.36 17.07
C ASP A 61 -1.23 -3.79 16.73
N ASN A 62 -0.69 -4.76 17.47
CA ASN A 62 -0.96 -6.21 17.36
C ASN A 62 -0.46 -6.94 16.11
N THR A 63 0.35 -6.30 15.24
CA THR A 63 0.91 -6.93 14.04
C THR A 63 2.43 -6.84 14.06
N SER A 64 3.12 -7.97 13.86
CA SER A 64 4.59 -8.03 13.81
C SER A 64 5.05 -8.62 12.47
N PHE A 65 6.11 -8.06 11.91
CA PHE A 65 6.77 -8.57 10.71
C PHE A 65 7.72 -9.70 11.12
N LEU A 66 7.72 -10.80 10.35
CA LEU A 66 8.66 -11.91 10.46
C LEU A 66 9.73 -11.82 9.37
#